data_AF-A0A7V9T1N5-F1
#
_entry.id   AF-A0A7V9T1N5-F1
#
_cell.length_a   1.000
_cell.length_b   1.000
_cell.length_c   1.000
_cell.angle_alpha   90.00
_cell.angle_beta   90.00
_cell.angle_gamma   90.00
#
_symmetry.space_group_name_H-M   'P 1'
#
loop_
_entity.id
_entity.type
_entity.pdbx_description
1 polymer ?
#
loop_
_entity_poly.entity_id
_entity_poly.type
_entity_poly.pdbx_seq_one_letter_code
_entity_poly.pdbx_strand_id
1 'polypeptide(L)'
;MGVAVDLTLVDLTSGQRLEMGTPFDTFAPPAHTANATGLARTNRERLGRAMASAGFTNYDQEWWHYIYQVEGAVPFDIVVR
;
A
#
# COMPACT_ATOMS: atom_id res chain seq x y z
N MET A 1 -6.38 -13.26 -8.90
CA MET A 1 -6.90 -12.08 -9.59
C MET A 1 -5.77 -11.20 -10.10
N GLY A 2 -4.66 -11.02 -9.38
CA GLY A 2 -3.56 -10.19 -9.88
C GLY A 2 -3.93 -8.70 -9.94
N VAL A 3 -4.85 -8.29 -9.08
CA VAL A 3 -5.45 -6.94 -9.04
C VAL A 3 -5.04 -6.15 -7.79
N ALA A 4 -4.20 -6.75 -6.95
CA ALA A 4 -3.70 -6.12 -5.73
C ALA A 4 -2.20 -5.88 -5.85
N VAL A 5 -1.74 -4.82 -5.20
CA VAL A 5 -0.34 -4.41 -5.16
C VAL A 5 0.04 -4.00 -3.75
N ASP A 6 1.27 -4.35 -3.37
CA ASP A 6 1.91 -3.91 -2.13
C ASP A 6 3.07 -2.98 -2.49
N LEU A 7 3.06 -1.76 -1.95
CA LEU A 7 4.05 -0.74 -2.32
C LEU A 7 4.31 0.29 -1.23
N THR A 8 5.40 1.04 -1.42
CA THR A 8 5.80 2.17 -0.58
C THR A 8 6.25 3.35 -1.45
N LEU A 9 6.52 4.49 -0.82
CA LEU A 9 7.10 5.66 -1.45
C LEU A 9 8.61 5.66 -1.29
N VAL A 10 9.31 6.15 -2.31
CA VAL A 10 10.74 6.45 -2.27
C VAL A 10 10.97 7.92 -2.56
N ASP A 11 11.96 8.51 -1.90
CA ASP A 11 12.48 9.80 -2.29
C ASP A 11 13.35 9.64 -3.54
N LEU A 12 13.05 10.42 -4.59
CA LEU A 12 13.71 10.27 -5.90
C LEU A 12 15.15 10.80 -5.90
N THR A 13 15.51 11.67 -4.96
CA THR A 13 16.86 12.25 -4.91
C THR A 13 17.84 11.29 -4.22
N SER A 14 17.42 10.74 -3.08
CA SER A 14 18.23 9.86 -2.24
C SER A 14 18.02 8.36 -2.52
N GLY A 15 16.96 8.00 -3.25
CA GLY A 15 16.54 6.62 -3.48
C GLY A 15 16.04 5.91 -2.21
N GLN A 16 15.91 6.61 -1.09
CA GLN A 16 15.53 6.01 0.19
C GLN A 16 14.03 5.84 0.30
N ARG A 17 13.60 4.75 0.92
CA ARG A 17 12.19 4.53 1.27
C ARG A 17 11.77 5.55 2.32
N LEU A 18 10.56 6.08 2.16
CA LEU A 18 9.98 6.94 3.18
C LEU A 18 9.54 6.12 4.40
N GLU A 19 9.60 6.74 5.57
CA GLU A 19 9.12 6.13 6.80
C GLU A 19 7.60 5.93 6.74
N MET A 20 7.15 4.71 7.01
CA MET A 20 5.73 4.32 7.00
C MET A 20 5.24 3.83 8.37
N GLY A 21 6.04 3.97 9.42
CA GLY A 21 5.69 3.62 10.81
C GLY A 21 5.81 2.13 11.15
N THR A 22 5.65 1.24 10.16
CA THR A 22 5.97 -0.19 10.28
C THR A 22 6.65 -0.67 9.00
N PRO A 23 7.41 -1.78 9.04
CA PRO A 23 7.76 -2.53 7.84
C PRO A 23 6.51 -3.07 7.12
N PHE A 24 6.70 -3.56 5.89
CA PHE A 24 5.77 -4.47 5.23
C PHE A 24 5.52 -5.72 6.09
N ASP A 25 4.41 -6.40 5.85
CA ASP A 25 4.02 -7.67 6.50
C ASP A 25 3.97 -7.60 8.03
N THR A 26 3.77 -6.40 8.57
CA THR A 26 3.46 -6.23 9.99
C THR A 26 1.99 -6.49 10.23
N PHE A 27 1.63 -7.70 10.67
CA PHE A 27 0.23 -8.08 10.94
C PHE A 27 -0.22 -7.66 12.34
N ALA A 28 -0.20 -6.35 12.61
CA ALA A 28 -0.56 -5.78 13.90
C ALA A 28 -1.23 -4.40 13.75
N PRO A 29 -2.01 -3.93 14.75
CA PRO A 29 -2.72 -2.65 14.69
C PRO A 29 -1.89 -1.43 14.24
N PRO A 30 -0.59 -1.30 14.53
CA PRO A 30 0.22 -0.19 14.01
C PRO A 30 0.33 -0.14 12.47
N ALA A 31 0.10 -1.26 11.78
CA ALA A 31 0.09 -1.32 10.32
C ALA A 31 -1.23 -0.86 9.70
N HIS A 32 -2.32 -0.81 10.47
CA HIS A 32 -3.60 -0.32 9.98
C HIS A 32 -3.43 1.12 9.49
N THR A 33 -3.97 1.44 8.31
CA THR A 33 -3.69 2.67 7.57
C THR A 33 -3.89 3.92 8.43
N ALA A 34 -4.99 3.98 9.18
CA ALA A 34 -5.35 5.13 10.01
C ALA A 34 -4.57 5.25 11.33
N ASN A 35 -3.84 4.21 11.75
CA ASN A 35 -3.20 4.15 13.08
C ASN A 35 -1.81 4.79 13.14
N ALA A 36 -1.27 5.28 12.02
CA ALA A 36 0.00 5.99 12.01
C ALA A 36 -0.11 7.40 12.59
N THR A 37 1.02 7.91 13.10
CA THR A 37 1.15 9.29 13.59
C THR A 37 2.37 9.97 12.94
N GLY A 38 2.51 11.29 13.13
CA GLY A 38 3.68 12.05 12.69
C GLY A 38 3.96 11.95 11.18
N LEU A 39 5.24 11.75 10.84
CA LEU A 39 5.69 11.68 9.45
C LEU A 39 5.13 10.45 8.72
N ALA A 40 5.04 9.30 9.39
CA ALA A 40 4.47 8.08 8.84
C ALA A 40 3.02 8.30 8.38
N ARG A 41 2.20 8.99 9.17
CA ARG A 41 0.82 9.35 8.78
C ARG A 41 0.80 10.18 7.51
N THR A 42 1.62 11.23 7.45
CA THR A 42 1.72 12.12 6.28
C THR A 42 2.11 11.35 5.02
N ASN A 43 3.06 10.41 5.14
CA ASN A 43 3.51 9.57 4.03
C ASN A 43 2.45 8.55 3.60
N ARG A 44 1.75 7.90 4.54
CA ARG A 44 0.63 6.99 4.24
C ARG A 44 -0.52 7.73 3.56
N GLU A 45 -0.86 8.93 4.01
CA GLU A 45 -1.88 9.76 3.35
C GLU A 45 -1.45 10.16 1.93
N ARG A 46 -0.16 10.48 1.72
CA ARG A 46 0.38 10.77 0.38
C ARG A 46 0.28 9.56 -0.54
N LEU A 47 0.66 8.38 -0.07
CA LEU A 47 0.52 7.14 -0.81
C LEU A 47 -0.95 6.86 -1.13
N GLY A 48 -1.82 6.94 -0.13
CA GLY A 48 -3.25 6.70 -0.28
C GLY A 48 -3.90 7.63 -1.32
N ARG A 49 -3.58 8.94 -1.31
CA ARG A 49 -4.06 9.87 -2.33
C ARG A 49 -3.56 9.53 -3.73
N ALA A 50 -2.28 9.18 -3.87
CA ALA A 50 -1.70 8.81 -5.15
C ALA A 50 -2.38 7.55 -5.72
N MET A 51 -2.52 6.51 -4.90
CA MET A 51 -3.17 5.27 -5.30
C MET A 51 -4.66 5.46 -5.61
N ALA A 52 -5.38 6.22 -4.79
CA ALA A 52 -6.78 6.56 -5.05
C ALA A 52 -6.95 7.33 -6.37
N SER A 53 -6.06 8.27 -6.68
CA SER A 53 -6.09 9.00 -7.96
C SER A 53 -5.85 8.10 -9.17
N ALA A 54 -5.20 6.95 -8.97
CA ALA A 54 -4.98 5.92 -9.97
C ALA A 54 -6.06 4.83 -9.99
N GLY A 55 -7.15 4.98 -9.22
CA GLY A 55 -8.27 4.04 -9.19
C GLY A 55 -8.13 2.86 -8.23
N PHE A 56 -7.10 2.86 -7.37
CA PHE A 56 -6.92 1.83 -6.37
C PHE A 56 -7.62 2.17 -5.05
N THR A 57 -8.06 1.15 -4.32
CA THR A 57 -8.65 1.26 -2.98
C THR A 57 -7.70 0.64 -1.96
N ASN A 58 -7.40 1.36 -0.88
CA ASN A 58 -6.58 0.83 0.21
C ASN A 58 -7.35 -0.20 1.06
N TYR A 59 -6.65 -1.23 1.52
CA TYR A 59 -7.13 -2.09 2.60
C TYR A 59 -6.77 -1.48 3.96
N ASP A 60 -7.76 -1.34 4.85
CA ASP A 60 -7.65 -0.55 6.08
C ASP A 60 -6.67 -1.12 7.12
N GLN A 61 -6.44 -2.43 7.10
CA GLN A 61 -5.54 -3.11 8.05
C GLN A 61 -4.08 -3.12 7.60
N GLU A 62 -3.79 -2.78 6.34
CA GLU A 62 -2.45 -2.83 5.76
C GLU A 62 -2.16 -1.57 4.93
N TRP A 63 -1.35 -0.65 5.47
CA TRP A 63 -1.08 0.63 4.81
C TRP A 63 -0.47 0.53 3.41
N TRP A 64 0.18 -0.61 3.12
CA TRP A 64 0.85 -0.87 1.85
C TRP A 64 -0.04 -1.53 0.80
N HIS A 65 -1.19 -2.09 1.20
CA HIS A 65 -2.00 -2.95 0.34
C HIS A 65 -3.12 -2.17 -0.37
N TYR A 66 -3.19 -2.33 -1.69
CA TYR A 66 -4.14 -1.63 -2.54
C TYR A 66 -4.72 -2.56 -3.60
N ILE A 67 -6.03 -2.43 -3.85
CA ILE A 67 -6.78 -3.26 -4.79
C ILE A 67 -7.37 -2.40 -5.90
N TYR A 68 -7.17 -2.80 -7.15
CA TYR A 68 -7.87 -2.25 -8.31
C TYR A 68 -9.12 -3.08 -8.61
N GLN A 69 -10.27 -2.43 -8.81
CA GLN A 69 -11.51 -3.16 -9.08
C GLN A 69 -11.56 -3.59 -10.55
N VAL A 70 -11.63 -4.90 -10.77
CA VAL A 70 -11.80 -5.52 -12.09
C VAL A 70 -13.00 -6.45 -12.04
N GLU A 71 -14.00 -6.16 -12.86
CA GLU A 71 -15.19 -7.01 -12.99
C GLU A 71 -14.80 -8.39 -13.54
N GLY A 72 -15.32 -9.45 -12.92
CA GLY A 72 -15.11 -10.82 -13.38
C GLY A 72 -13.67 -11.33 -13.22
N ALA A 73 -12.79 -10.65 -12.47
CA ALA A 73 -11.44 -11.14 -12.27
C ALA A 73 -11.43 -12.45 -11.47
N VAL A 74 -10.57 -13.38 -11.87
CA VAL A 74 -10.48 -14.74 -11.32
C VAL A 74 -9.11 -14.98 -10.67
N PRO A 75 -8.99 -15.89 -9.68
CA PRO A 75 -7.71 -16.39 -9.21
C PRO A 75 -6.86 -16.95 -10.36
N PHE A 76 -5.57 -16.64 -10.34
CA PHE A 76 -4.59 -17.30 -11.19
C PHE A 76 -3.73 -18.17 -10.29
N ASP A 77 -3.49 -19.41 -10.70
CA ASP A 77 -2.53 -20.32 -10.06
C ASP A 77 -1.42 -20.61 -11.07
N ILE A 78 -0.52 -19.62 -11.21
CA ILE A 78 0.60 -19.66 -12.15
C ILE A 78 1.88 -19.18 -11.44
N VAL A 79 3.03 -19.69 -11.88
CA VAL A 79 4.32 -19.29 -11.33
C VAL A 79 4.71 -17.89 -11.82
N VAL A 80 5.01 -17.00 -10.87
CA VAL A 80 5.67 -15.71 -11.15
C VAL A 80 7.18 -15.97 -11.31
N ARG A 81 7.77 -15.52 -12.41
CA ARG A 81 9.20 -15.68 -12.74
C ARG A 81 9.93 -14.36 -12.74
#